data_AF-A0A354CM18-F1
#
_entry.id   AF-A0A354CM18-F1
#
_cell.length_a   1.000
_cell.length_b   1.000
_cell.length_c   1.000
_cell.angle_alpha   90.00
_cell.angle_beta   90.00
_cell.angle_gamma   90.00
#
_symmetry.space_group_name_H-M   'P 1'
#
loop_
_entity.id
_entity.type
_entity.pdbx_description
1 polymer ?
#
loop_
_entity_poly.entity_id
_entity_poly.type
_entity_poly.pdbx_seq_one_letter_code
_entity_poly.pdbx_strand_id
1 'polypeptide(L)'
;MAAAIVVVLVLSIVVFTGKKSLDAKGREYNSRREELSQQIAEEESRSQSLEEYKKYVKTKKFVEEIAKNKFGLLYPDEIIFRSEGSGR
;
A
#
# COMPACT_ATOMS: atom_id res chain seq x y z
N MET A 1 -8.85 58.86 20.30
CA MET A 1 -9.57 58.00 19.32
C MET A 1 -8.67 57.50 18.21
N ALA A 2 -7.90 58.35 17.51
CA ALA A 2 -7.04 57.94 16.39
C ALA A 2 -6.02 56.83 16.75
N ALA A 3 -5.34 56.92 17.90
CA ALA A 3 -4.36 55.90 18.33
C ALA A 3 -4.99 54.52 18.56
N ALA A 4 -6.19 54.45 19.12
CA ALA A 4 -6.89 53.18 19.34
C ALA A 4 -7.29 52.51 18.02
N ILE A 5 -7.71 53.29 17.02
CA ILE A 5 -8.05 52.79 15.68
C ILE A 5 -6.81 52.21 14.99
N VAL A 6 -5.66 52.88 15.09
CA VAL A 6 -4.40 52.40 14.52
C VAL A 6 -3.97 51.07 15.15
N VAL A 7 -4.07 50.94 16.48
CA VAL A 7 -3.75 49.69 17.18
C VAL A 7 -4.67 48.54 16.71
N VAL A 8 -5.97 48.78 16.58
CA VAL A 8 -6.92 47.76 16.10
C VAL A 8 -6.63 47.35 14.65
N LEU A 9 -6.24 48.29 13.79
CA LEU A 9 -5.85 48.00 12.40
C LEU A 9 -4.59 47.13 12.33
N VAL A 10 -3.56 47.47 13.13
CA VAL A 10 -2.32 46.68 13.19
C VAL A 10 -2.60 45.27 13.71
N LEU A 11 -3.38 45.12 14.79
CA LEU A 11 -3.76 43.81 15.32
C LEU A 11 -4.56 42.99 14.31
N SER A 12 -5.46 43.63 13.56
CA SER A 12 -6.26 42.97 12.53
C SER A 12 -5.38 42.38 11.42
N ILE A 13 -4.36 43.12 10.96
CA ILE A 13 -3.40 42.65 9.94
C ILE A 13 -2.60 41.45 10.48
N VAL A 14 -2.10 41.52 11.72
CA VAL A 14 -1.34 40.43 12.35
C VAL A 14 -2.19 39.15 12.44
N VAL A 15 -3.44 39.24 12.90
CA VAL A 15 -4.33 38.08 12.98
C VAL A 15 -4.65 37.50 11.60
N PHE A 16 -4.85 38.33 10.59
CA PHE A 16 -5.16 37.88 9.23
C PHE A 16 -3.99 37.14 8.58
N THR A 17 -2.76 37.62 8.77
CA THR A 17 -1.54 36.95 8.28
C THR A 17 -1.29 35.62 9.00
N GLY A 18 -1.54 35.56 10.31
CA GLY A 18 -1.48 34.32 11.09
C GLY A 18 -2.44 33.26 10.57
N LYS A 19 -3.72 33.61 10.37
CA LYS A 19 -4.76 32.70 9.87
C LYS A 19 -4.40 32.07 8.52
N LYS A 20 -3.93 32.87 7.55
CA LYS A 20 -3.51 32.35 6.24
C LYS A 20 -2.40 31.29 6.36
N SER A 21 -1.45 31.49 7.27
CA SER A 21 -0.36 30.52 7.49
C SER A 21 -0.84 29.24 8.18
N LEU A 22 -1.81 29.34 9.09
CA LEU A 22 -2.40 28.19 9.77
C LEU A 22 -3.26 27.36 8.81
N ASP A 23 -4.07 28.00 7.97
CA ASP A 23 -4.89 27.29 6.97
C ASP A 23 -4.04 26.58 5.92
N ALA A 24 -2.91 27.18 5.52
CA ALA A 24 -1.96 26.54 4.61
C ALA A 24 -1.37 25.26 5.21
N LYS A 25 -0.90 25.33 6.47
CA LYS A 25 -0.39 24.16 7.20
C LYS A 25 -1.48 23.10 7.43
N GLY A 26 -2.70 23.52 7.76
CA GLY A 26 -3.83 22.62 7.94
C GLY A 26 -4.13 21.80 6.67
N ARG A 27 -4.10 22.44 5.50
CA ARG A 27 -4.26 21.74 4.21
C ARG A 27 -3.12 20.76 3.93
N GLU A 28 -1.88 21.17 4.18
CA GLU A 28 -0.70 20.30 4.02
C GLU A 28 -0.78 19.06 4.92
N TYR A 29 -1.11 19.25 6.21
CA TYR A 29 -1.28 18.14 7.14
C TYR A 29 -2.41 17.21 6.74
N ASN A 30 -3.55 17.74 6.27
CA ASN A 30 -4.64 16.90 5.80
C ASN A 30 -4.26 16.09 4.56
N SER A 31 -3.60 16.71 3.57
CA SER A 31 -3.10 16.00 2.39
C SER A 31 -2.13 14.89 2.77
N ARG A 32 -1.21 15.16 3.69
CA ARG A 32 -0.24 14.16 4.15
C ARG A 32 -0.89 13.04 4.95
N ARG A 33 -1.92 13.34 5.73
CA ARG A 33 -2.72 12.32 6.44
C ARG A 33 -3.46 11.42 5.46
N GLU A 34 -4.04 11.99 4.42
CA GLU A 34 -4.74 11.23 3.38
C GLU A 34 -3.77 10.32 2.63
N GLU A 35 -2.62 10.85 2.20
CA GLU A 35 -1.56 10.08 1.55
C GLU A 35 -1.07 8.93 2.44
N LEU A 36 -0.74 9.20 3.70
CA LEU A 36 -0.32 8.17 4.65
C LEU A 36 -1.41 7.14 4.90
N SER A 37 -2.68 7.54 4.96
CA SER A 37 -3.79 6.60 5.13
C SER A 37 -3.96 5.67 3.92
N GLN A 38 -3.73 6.17 2.71
CA GLN A 38 -3.74 5.36 1.50
C GLN A 38 -2.59 4.34 1.50
N GLN A 39 -1.38 4.77 1.88
CA GLN A 39 -0.21 3.88 1.99
C GLN A 39 -0.44 2.77 3.02
N ILE A 40 -1.05 3.09 4.18
CA ILE A 40 -1.39 2.10 5.19
C ILE A 40 -2.40 1.08 4.65
N ALA A 41 -3.46 1.54 3.97
CA ALA A 41 -4.48 0.64 3.41
C ALA A 41 -3.90 -0.29 2.32
N GLU A 42 -3.00 0.22 1.48
CA GLU A 42 -2.30 -0.57 0.46
C GLU A 42 -1.40 -1.64 1.10
N GLU A 43 -0.60 -1.26 2.09
CA GLU A 43 0.28 -2.20 2.79
C GLU A 43 -0.51 -3.24 3.63
N GLU A 44 -1.64 -2.86 4.23
CA GLU A 44 -2.53 -3.82 4.89
C GLU A 44 -3.10 -4.85 3.90
N SER A 45 -3.59 -4.40 2.73
CA SER A 45 -4.09 -5.29 1.68
C SER A 45 -2.98 -6.22 1.16
N ARG A 46 -1.78 -5.69 0.94
CA ARG A 46 -0.61 -6.47 0.54
C ARG A 46 -0.25 -7.51 1.60
N SER A 47 -0.26 -7.14 2.87
CA SER A 47 0.01 -8.05 3.99
C SER A 47 -0.99 -9.20 4.04
N GLN A 48 -2.29 -8.92 3.86
CA GLN A 48 -3.32 -9.96 3.78
C GLN A 48 -3.07 -10.94 2.63
N SER A 49 -2.77 -10.43 1.42
CA SER A 49 -2.46 -11.27 0.26
C SER A 49 -1.23 -12.16 0.47
N LEU A 50 -0.21 -11.64 1.17
CA LEU A 50 0.99 -12.40 1.53
C LEU A 50 0.68 -13.49 2.56
N GLU A 51 -0.24 -13.23 3.49
CA GLU A 51 -0.67 -14.23 4.46
C GLU A 51 -1.42 -15.39 3.79
N GLU A 52 -2.31 -15.07 2.84
CA GLU A 52 -3.00 -16.08 2.02
C GLU A 52 -2.02 -16.90 1.17
N TYR A 53 -1.09 -16.23 0.49
CA TYR A 53 -0.04 -16.90 -0.27
C TYR A 53 0.81 -17.81 0.63
N LYS A 54 1.18 -17.35 1.83
CA LYS A 54 1.91 -18.15 2.83
C LYS A 54 1.14 -19.40 3.25
N LYS A 55 -0.19 -19.34 3.33
CA LYS A 55 -1.03 -20.52 3.59
C LYS A 55 -1.00 -21.47 2.39
N TYR A 56 -1.14 -20.95 1.17
CA TYR A 56 -1.12 -21.74 -0.07
C TYR A 56 0.20 -22.50 -0.28
N VAL A 57 1.36 -21.84 -0.13
CA VAL A 57 2.67 -22.50 -0.32
C VAL A 57 2.97 -23.58 0.71
N LYS A 58 2.30 -23.53 1.87
CA LYS A 58 2.41 -24.58 2.91
C LYS A 58 1.49 -25.77 2.65
N THR A 59 0.63 -25.71 1.63
CA THR A 59 -0.27 -26.82 1.32
C THR A 59 0.48 -27.99 0.68
N LYS A 60 -0.02 -29.20 0.91
CA LYS A 60 0.53 -30.42 0.27
C LYS A 60 0.48 -30.33 -1.26
N LYS A 61 -0.54 -29.67 -1.83
CA LYS A 61 -0.69 -29.44 -3.27
C LYS A 61 0.48 -28.65 -3.86
N PHE A 62 0.92 -27.59 -3.19
CA PHE A 62 2.07 -26.81 -3.64
C PHE A 62 3.37 -27.64 -3.60
N VAL A 63 3.57 -28.42 -2.54
CA VAL A 63 4.73 -29.32 -2.44
C VAL A 63 4.69 -30.38 -3.55
N GLU A 64 3.53 -30.97 -3.82
CA GLU A 64 3.31 -31.96 -4.88
C GLU A 64 3.54 -31.35 -6.28
N GLU A 65 3.03 -30.15 -6.53
CA GLU A 65 3.22 -29.44 -7.80
C GLU A 65 4.70 -29.08 -8.04
N ILE A 66 5.40 -28.62 -7.00
CA ILE A 66 6.85 -28.37 -7.07
C ILE A 66 7.63 -29.68 -7.24
N ALA A 67 7.21 -30.77 -6.59
CA ALA A 67 7.82 -32.09 -6.73
C ALA A 67 7.67 -32.64 -8.16
N LYS A 68 6.45 -32.55 -8.71
CA LYS A 68 6.12 -32.91 -10.10
C LYS A 68 6.90 -32.05 -11.10
N ASN A 69 6.91 -30.73 -10.93
CA ASN A 69 7.55 -29.80 -11.88
C ASN A 69 9.08 -29.79 -11.81
N LYS A 70 9.68 -29.77 -10.62
CA LYS A 70 11.15 -29.65 -10.47
C LYS A 70 11.87 -30.99 -10.51
N PHE A 71 11.27 -32.02 -9.90
CA PHE A 71 11.92 -33.33 -9.74
C PHE A 71 11.32 -34.41 -10.64
N GLY A 72 10.26 -34.09 -11.40
CA GLY A 72 9.61 -35.07 -12.28
C GLY A 72 8.96 -36.22 -11.52
N LEU A 73 8.69 -36.04 -10.23
CA LEU A 73 8.13 -37.07 -9.36
C LEU A 73 6.65 -37.25 -9.69
N LEU A 74 6.22 -38.49 -9.88
CA LEU A 74 4.86 -38.86 -10.23
C LEU A 74 4.42 -39.97 -9.28
N TYR A 75 3.12 -40.10 -9.05
CA TYR A 75 2.62 -41.30 -8.39
C TYR A 75 2.76 -42.53 -9.31
N PRO A 76 2.92 -43.75 -8.76
CA PRO A 76 3.10 -44.97 -9.56
C PRO A 76 2.00 -45.24 -10.59
N ASP A 77 0.81 -44.68 -10.38
CA ASP A 77 -0.37 -44.76 -11.23
C ASP A 77 -0.53 -43.58 -12.21
N GLU A 78 0.36 -42.58 -12.18
CA GLU A 78 0.34 -41.41 -13.07
C GLU A 78 1.29 -41.59 -14.28
N ILE A 79 0.81 -41.30 -15.50
CA ILE A 79 1.60 -41.37 -16.74
C ILE A 79 1.77 -39.96 -17.33
N ILE A 80 3.01 -39.51 -17.56
CA ILE A 80 3.26 -38.24 -18.29
C ILE A 80 3.14 -38.50 -19.80
N PHE A 81 2.26 -37.74 -20.46
CA PHE A 81 2.21 -37.67 -21.92
C PHE A 81 3.04 -36.47 -22.41
N ARG A 82 4.25 -36.70 -22.95
CA ARG A 82 5.02 -35.68 -23.66
C ARG A 82 4.73 -35.81 -25.16
N SER A 83 4.16 -34.77 -25.77
CA SER A 83 4.03 -34.70 -27.24
C SER A 83 5.42 -34.62 -27.85
N GLU A 84 5.77 -35.57 -28.72
CA GLU A 84 7.01 -35.65 -29.51
C GLU A 84 7.09 -34.50 -30.54
N GLY A 85 7.23 -33.25 -30.06
CA GLY A 85 7.15 -32.08 -30.94
C GLY A 85 7.71 -30.76 -30.40
N SER A 86 8.49 -30.77 -29.32
CA SER A 86 9.18 -29.57 -28.81
C SER A 86 10.69 -29.80 -28.71
N GLY A 87 11.27 -30.26 -29.81
CA GLY A 87 12.70 -30.27 -30.06
C GLY A 87 12.97 -29.69 -31.45
N ARG A 88 13.07 -28.36 -31.53
CA ARG A 88 13.84 -27.65 -32.56
C ARG A 88 14.65 -26.57 -31.86
#